data_AF-A0A2S9FI86-F1
#
_entry.id   AF-A0A2S9FI86-F1
#
_cell.length_a   1.000
_cell.length_b   1.000
_cell.length_c   1.000
_cell.angle_alpha   90.00
_cell.angle_beta   90.00
_cell.angle_gamma   90.00
#
_symmetry.space_group_name_H-M   'P 1'
#
loop_
_entity.id
_entity.type
_entity.pdbx_description
1 polymer ?
#
loop_
_entity_poly.entity_id
_entity_poly.type
_entity_poly.pdbx_seq_one_letter_code
_entity_poly.pdbx_strand_id
1 'polypeptide(L)'
;ASPSARDLGDVEVLLPDDETAPQFSVALMEFGATVCTARAPRCGLCPLPHCAWRSRGFPAGTGQAKRTQKFAGTDRQVRGKLLDVLRDNASPVTRAELDLAWTTDTAQRDRALGSLLVDGLVEQTADGRFALCGEGERT
;
A
#
# COMPACT_ATOMS: atom_id res chain seq x y z
N ALA A 1 -8.24 -17.23 9.17
CA ALA A 1 -8.62 -15.88 9.63
C ALA A 1 -7.96 -14.85 8.72
N SER A 2 -8.34 -13.57 8.79
CA SER A 2 -7.54 -12.53 8.13
C SER A 2 -6.31 -12.20 8.97
N PRO A 3 -5.16 -11.88 8.36
CA PRO A 3 -4.01 -11.38 9.08
C PRO A 3 -4.36 -10.14 9.91
N SER A 4 -3.70 -10.01 11.04
CA SER A 4 -3.89 -9.02 12.09
C SER A 4 -2.54 -8.74 12.76
N ALA A 5 -2.47 -7.72 13.61
CA ALA A 5 -1.26 -7.42 14.37
C ALA A 5 -0.78 -8.59 15.25
N ARG A 6 -1.66 -9.53 15.60
CA ARG A 6 -1.28 -10.72 16.39
C ARG A 6 -0.40 -11.68 15.59
N ASP A 7 -0.58 -11.73 14.27
CA ASP A 7 0.20 -12.61 13.40
C ASP A 7 1.66 -12.13 13.27
N LEU A 8 1.99 -10.91 13.70
CA LEU A 8 3.37 -10.41 13.69
C LEU A 8 4.29 -11.23 14.61
N GLY A 9 3.79 -11.72 15.76
CA GLY A 9 4.59 -12.58 16.63
C GLY A 9 4.92 -13.92 15.99
N ASP A 10 3.98 -14.50 15.24
CA ASP A 10 4.22 -15.74 14.50
C ASP A 10 5.24 -15.54 13.36
N VAL A 11 5.22 -14.37 12.72
CA VAL A 11 6.19 -14.00 11.67
C VAL A 11 7.57 -13.78 12.25
N GLU A 12 7.69 -13.11 13.39
CA GLU A 12 8.97 -12.83 14.06
C GLU A 12 9.77 -14.13 14.32
N VAL A 13 9.09 -15.19 14.76
CA VAL A 13 9.71 -16.50 15.01
C VAL A 13 10.29 -17.16 13.74
N LEU A 14 9.85 -16.73 12.56
CA LEU A 14 10.34 -17.24 11.27
C LEU A 14 11.51 -16.43 10.71
N LEU A 15 11.77 -15.23 11.23
CA LEU A 15 12.83 -14.38 10.72
C LEU A 15 14.21 -14.82 11.26
N PRO A 16 15.28 -14.70 10.46
CA PRO A 16 16.64 -14.74 10.97
C PRO A 16 16.84 -13.66 12.05
N ASP A 17 17.58 -13.97 13.12
CA ASP A 17 17.94 -13.02 14.19
C ASP A 17 19.23 -12.24 13.84
N ASP A 18 19.38 -11.87 12.58
CA ASP A 18 20.54 -11.15 12.05
C ASP A 18 20.12 -10.14 10.97
N GLU A 19 21.12 -9.41 10.44
CA GLU A 19 20.94 -8.35 9.43
C GLU A 19 20.28 -8.83 8.12
N THR A 20 20.11 -10.14 7.92
CA THR A 20 19.44 -10.69 6.73
C THR A 20 17.91 -10.70 6.85
N ALA A 21 17.34 -10.43 8.03
CA ALA A 21 15.88 -10.44 8.25
C ALA A 21 15.07 -9.58 7.25
N PRO A 22 15.50 -8.36 6.88
CA PRO A 22 14.80 -7.57 5.87
C PRO A 22 14.83 -8.23 4.48
N GLN A 23 15.97 -8.79 4.08
CA GLN A 23 16.12 -9.49 2.80
C GLN A 23 15.27 -10.76 2.76
N PHE A 24 15.21 -11.49 3.87
CA PHE A 24 14.35 -12.65 4.03
C PHE A 24 12.86 -12.30 3.86
N SER A 25 12.42 -11.18 4.45
CA SER A 25 11.06 -10.67 4.29
C SER A 25 10.74 -10.34 2.83
N VAL A 26 11.66 -9.67 2.12
CA VAL A 26 11.51 -9.39 0.68
C VAL A 26 11.44 -10.68 -0.14
N ALA A 27 12.31 -11.64 0.14
CA ALA A 27 12.32 -12.93 -0.56
C ALA A 27 11.00 -13.69 -0.35
N LEU A 28 10.44 -13.68 0.87
CA LEU A 28 9.14 -14.31 1.14
C LEU A 28 7.98 -13.62 0.40
N MET A 29 8.00 -12.28 0.31
CA MET A 29 6.99 -11.54 -0.44
C MET A 29 7.01 -11.90 -1.93
N GLU A 30 8.20 -11.91 -2.55
CA GLU A 30 8.39 -12.31 -3.94
C GLU A 30 7.98 -13.77 -4.18
N PHE A 31 8.36 -14.67 -3.26
CA PHE A 31 7.97 -16.07 -3.32
C PHE A 31 6.45 -16.26 -3.29
N GLY A 32 5.74 -15.53 -2.42
CA GLY A 32 4.27 -15.53 -2.36
C GLY A 32 3.60 -14.96 -3.61
N ALA A 33 4.21 -13.95 -4.23
CA ALA A 33 3.69 -13.30 -5.44
C ALA A 33 3.91 -14.13 -6.72
N THR A 34 5.00 -14.88 -6.81
CA THR A 34 5.44 -15.51 -8.07
C THR A 34 5.36 -17.04 -8.08
N VAL A 35 5.43 -17.69 -6.91
CA VAL A 35 5.44 -19.15 -6.78
C VAL A 35 4.26 -19.66 -5.95
N CYS A 36 4.12 -19.22 -4.70
CA CYS A 36 3.08 -19.71 -3.78
C CYS A 36 1.78 -18.87 -3.88
N THR A 37 1.29 -18.65 -5.11
CA THR A 37 0.10 -17.82 -5.34
C THR A 37 -1.19 -18.50 -4.88
N ALA A 38 -2.19 -17.70 -4.49
CA ALA A 38 -3.44 -18.21 -3.91
C ALA A 38 -4.32 -19.02 -4.87
N ARG A 39 -4.23 -18.80 -6.19
CA ARG A 39 -5.11 -19.43 -7.19
C ARG A 39 -4.42 -20.54 -7.99
N ALA A 40 -3.15 -20.33 -8.36
CA ALA A 40 -2.40 -21.25 -9.23
C ALA A 40 -0.94 -21.32 -8.76
N PRO A 41 -0.67 -22.00 -7.64
CA PRO A 41 0.68 -22.11 -7.10
C PRO A 41 1.58 -22.96 -8.01
N ARG A 42 2.83 -22.55 -8.17
CA ARG A 42 3.86 -23.27 -8.95
C ARG A 42 4.61 -24.24 -8.03
N CYS A 43 3.91 -25.23 -7.45
CA CYS A 43 4.48 -26.11 -6.42
C CYS A 43 5.76 -26.86 -6.83
N GLY A 44 5.99 -27.10 -8.13
CA GLY A 44 7.24 -27.71 -8.62
C GLY A 44 8.48 -26.80 -8.50
N LEU A 45 8.29 -25.51 -8.26
CA LEU A 45 9.36 -24.53 -8.00
C LEU A 45 9.42 -24.11 -6.53
N CYS A 46 8.60 -24.73 -5.67
CA CYS A 46 8.55 -24.41 -4.26
C CYS A 46 9.82 -24.94 -3.57
N PRO A 47 10.59 -24.12 -2.83
CA PRO A 47 11.77 -24.57 -2.11
C PRO A 47 11.42 -25.34 -0.83
N LEU A 48 10.15 -25.33 -0.40
CA LEU A 48 9.74 -26.01 0.83
C LEU A 48 9.75 -27.53 0.61
N PRO A 49 10.43 -28.29 1.49
CA PRO A 49 10.48 -29.75 1.37
C PRO A 49 9.12 -30.39 1.70
N HIS A 50 8.33 -29.75 2.56
CA HIS A 50 7.02 -30.23 3.00
C HIS A 50 6.03 -29.06 3.07
N CYS A 51 4.83 -29.26 2.53
CA CYS A 51 3.76 -28.26 2.57
C CYS A 51 2.46 -28.92 3.04
N ALA A 52 1.99 -28.56 4.24
CA ALA A 52 0.78 -29.14 4.84
C ALA A 52 -0.49 -28.84 4.02
N TRP A 53 -0.55 -27.71 3.33
CA TRP A 53 -1.67 -27.37 2.46
C TRP A 53 -1.72 -28.26 1.21
N ARG A 54 -0.55 -28.50 0.58
CA ARG A 54 -0.41 -29.44 -0.54
C ARG A 54 -0.70 -30.87 -0.13
N SER A 55 -0.18 -31.34 1.01
CA SER A 55 -0.41 -32.72 1.47
C SER A 55 -1.88 -33.03 1.76
N ARG A 56 -2.68 -31.99 2.07
CA ARG A 56 -4.13 -32.07 2.25
C ARG A 56 -4.94 -31.94 0.96
N GLY A 57 -4.28 -31.92 -0.21
CA GLY A 57 -4.96 -31.88 -1.51
C GLY A 57 -5.47 -30.49 -1.92
N PHE A 58 -4.79 -29.42 -1.53
CA PHE A 58 -5.15 -28.04 -1.91
C PHE A 58 -6.58 -27.62 -1.50
N PRO A 59 -6.97 -27.79 -0.22
CA PRO A 59 -8.30 -27.41 0.22
C PRO A 59 -8.53 -25.91 -0.02
N ALA A 60 -9.74 -25.57 -0.50
CA ALA A 60 -10.17 -24.19 -0.67
C ALA A 60 -10.24 -23.47 0.69
N GLY A 61 -9.95 -22.18 0.70
CA GLY A 61 -10.12 -21.35 1.89
C GLY A 61 -11.59 -21.31 2.34
N THR A 62 -11.84 -21.58 3.62
CA THR A 62 -13.19 -21.58 4.22
C THR A 62 -13.63 -20.21 4.73
N GLY A 63 -12.78 -19.19 4.58
CA GLY A 63 -13.08 -17.84 5.02
C GLY A 63 -14.14 -17.17 4.14
N GLN A 64 -15.08 -16.45 4.77
CA GLN A 64 -15.99 -15.58 4.04
C GLN A 64 -15.18 -14.54 3.24
N ALA A 65 -15.51 -14.39 1.95
CA ALA A 65 -14.94 -13.32 1.15
C ALA A 65 -15.29 -11.98 1.81
N LYS A 66 -14.26 -11.23 2.22
CA LYS A 66 -14.48 -9.90 2.79
C LYS A 66 -15.16 -9.03 1.74
N ARG A 67 -16.23 -8.36 2.12
CA ARG A 67 -16.88 -7.35 1.28
C ARG A 67 -15.84 -6.28 1.00
N THR A 68 -15.37 -6.22 -0.24
CA THR A 68 -14.40 -5.21 -0.66
C THR A 68 -15.11 -3.87 -0.70
N GLN A 69 -14.56 -2.87 -0.02
CA GLN A 69 -15.07 -1.51 -0.10
C GLN A 69 -14.96 -1.04 -1.55
N LYS A 70 -16.01 -0.40 -2.08
CA LYS A 70 -15.92 0.25 -3.40
C LYS A 70 -14.84 1.33 -3.33
N PHE A 71 -13.95 1.39 -4.32
CA PHE A 71 -12.90 2.40 -4.38
C PHE A 71 -13.47 3.82 -4.50
N ALA A 72 -14.55 3.96 -5.27
CA ALA A 72 -15.23 5.23 -5.47
C ALA A 72 -15.83 5.77 -4.15
N GLY A 73 -15.59 7.05 -3.88
CA GLY A 73 -16.00 7.79 -2.68
C GLY A 73 -15.09 7.64 -1.46
N THR A 74 -13.95 6.94 -1.58
CA THR A 74 -13.05 6.69 -0.44
C THR A 74 -11.96 7.74 -0.31
N ASP A 75 -11.47 7.95 0.91
CA ASP A 75 -10.33 8.84 1.14
C ASP A 75 -9.10 8.42 0.32
N ARG A 76 -8.93 7.11 0.06
CA ARG A 76 -7.88 6.60 -0.82
C ARG A 76 -8.03 7.11 -2.26
N GLN A 77 -9.25 7.20 -2.78
CA GLN A 77 -9.50 7.78 -4.10
C GLN A 77 -9.13 9.26 -4.12
N VAL A 78 -9.58 10.03 -3.13
CA VAL A 78 -9.35 11.47 -3.07
C VAL A 78 -7.86 11.79 -2.93
N ARG A 79 -7.15 11.07 -2.07
CA ARG A 79 -5.68 11.14 -1.96
C ARG A 79 -5.00 10.88 -3.30
N GLY A 80 -5.43 9.84 -4.01
CA GLY A 80 -4.92 9.52 -5.35
C GLY A 80 -5.11 10.68 -6.33
N LYS A 81 -6.30 11.28 -6.37
CA LYS A 81 -6.60 12.44 -7.22
C LYS A 81 -5.75 13.66 -6.92
N LEU A 82 -5.49 13.94 -5.63
CA LEU A 82 -4.58 15.02 -5.24
C LEU A 82 -3.14 14.74 -5.67
N LEU A 83 -2.65 13.50 -5.48
CA LEU A 83 -1.32 13.09 -5.91
C LEU A 83 -1.18 13.10 -7.43
N ASP A 84 -2.22 12.77 -8.19
CA ASP A 84 -2.22 12.84 -9.65
C ASP A 84 -2.00 14.29 -10.12
N VAL A 85 -2.69 15.28 -9.53
CA VAL A 85 -2.46 16.70 -9.84
C VAL A 85 -1.00 17.09 -9.58
N LEU A 86 -0.42 16.67 -8.46
CA LEU A 86 0.97 17.00 -8.14
C LEU A 86 1.96 16.32 -9.09
N ARG A 87 1.72 15.07 -9.51
CA ARG A 87 2.57 14.36 -10.48
C ARG A 87 2.50 14.94 -11.88
N ASP A 88 1.34 15.45 -12.27
CA ASP A 88 1.11 16.00 -13.60
C ASP A 88 1.65 17.44 -13.74
N ASN A 89 2.15 18.04 -12.65
CA ASN A 89 2.72 19.39 -12.64
C ASN A 89 4.20 19.35 -12.23
N ALA A 90 5.07 19.89 -13.09
CA ALA A 90 6.51 19.94 -12.84
C ALA A 90 6.94 20.98 -11.78
N SER A 91 6.01 21.79 -11.29
CA SER A 91 6.25 22.86 -10.31
C SER A 91 5.19 22.83 -9.21
N PRO A 92 5.49 23.37 -8.01
CA PRO A 92 4.52 23.44 -6.91
C PRO A 92 3.21 24.10 -7.35
N VAL A 93 2.09 23.47 -7.00
CA VAL A 93 0.74 23.90 -7.38
C VAL A 93 0.06 24.66 -6.24
N THR A 94 -0.89 25.51 -6.59
CA THR A 94 -1.72 26.25 -5.65
C THR A 94 -2.77 25.37 -4.98
N ARG A 95 -3.32 25.84 -3.85
CA ARG A 95 -4.50 25.19 -3.24
C ARG A 95 -5.69 25.12 -4.20
N ALA A 96 -5.90 26.16 -5.00
CA ALA A 96 -7.01 26.22 -5.95
C ALA A 96 -6.93 25.09 -7.01
N GLU A 97 -5.73 24.74 -7.46
CA GLU A 97 -5.53 23.62 -8.40
C GLU A 97 -5.86 22.27 -7.75
N LEU A 98 -5.46 22.05 -6.50
CA LEU A 98 -5.83 20.86 -5.73
C LEU A 98 -7.33 20.80 -5.44
N ASP A 99 -7.97 21.95 -5.24
CA ASP A 99 -9.39 22.03 -4.96
C ASP A 99 -10.24 21.51 -6.14
N LEU A 100 -9.76 21.66 -7.37
CA LEU A 100 -10.42 21.14 -8.57
C LEU A 100 -10.34 19.61 -8.70
N ALA A 101 -9.39 18.96 -8.01
CA ALA A 101 -9.23 17.50 -8.06
C ALA A 101 -10.41 16.74 -7.43
N TRP A 102 -11.11 17.38 -6.49
CA TRP A 102 -12.26 16.82 -5.81
C TRP A 102 -13.23 17.91 -5.34
N THR A 103 -14.32 18.09 -6.09
CA THR A 103 -15.32 19.13 -5.84
C THR A 103 -16.56 18.63 -5.10
N THR A 104 -16.74 17.32 -5.00
CA THR A 104 -17.96 16.70 -4.47
C THR A 104 -18.07 16.80 -2.94
N ASP A 105 -16.94 16.72 -2.23
CA ASP A 105 -16.88 16.84 -0.76
C ASP A 105 -15.59 17.54 -0.35
N THR A 106 -15.69 18.83 -0.01
CA THR A 106 -14.55 19.67 0.38
C THR A 106 -13.94 19.22 1.70
N ALA A 107 -14.76 18.77 2.65
CA ALA A 107 -14.27 18.28 3.94
C ALA A 107 -13.47 16.98 3.76
N GLN A 108 -13.88 16.10 2.86
CA GLN A 108 -13.12 14.90 2.51
C GLN A 108 -11.80 15.24 1.82
N ARG A 109 -11.81 16.18 0.87
CA ARG A 109 -10.58 16.67 0.22
C ARG A 109 -9.60 17.23 1.24
N ASP A 110 -10.07 18.04 2.17
CA ASP A 110 -9.23 18.70 3.17
C ASP A 110 -8.62 17.68 4.15
N ARG A 111 -9.40 16.67 4.58
CA ARG A 111 -8.87 15.56 5.39
C ARG A 111 -7.85 14.71 4.61
N ALA A 112 -8.12 14.44 3.33
CA ALA A 112 -7.21 13.70 2.47
C ALA A 112 -5.87 14.44 2.28
N LEU A 113 -5.92 15.74 1.97
CA LEU A 113 -4.73 16.59 1.85
C LEU A 113 -3.97 16.66 3.19
N GLY A 114 -4.68 16.87 4.29
CA GLY A 114 -4.09 16.84 5.64
C GLY A 114 -3.36 15.53 5.94
N SER A 115 -3.96 14.38 5.61
CA SER A 115 -3.31 13.08 5.81
C SER A 115 -2.07 12.91 4.94
N LEU A 116 -2.05 13.46 3.72
CA LEU A 116 -0.89 13.39 2.84
C LEU A 116 0.30 14.21 3.36
N LEU A 117 0.02 15.37 3.98
CA LEU A 117 1.02 16.19 4.65
C LEU A 117 1.58 15.46 5.89
N VAL A 118 0.71 14.87 6.71
CA VAL A 118 1.11 14.09 7.89
C VAL A 118 1.94 12.86 7.52
N ASP A 119 1.54 12.14 6.45
CA ASP A 119 2.25 10.98 5.94
C ASP A 119 3.59 11.35 5.26
N GLY A 120 3.88 12.65 5.07
CA GLY A 120 5.10 13.13 4.41
C GLY A 120 5.14 12.83 2.91
N LEU A 121 3.99 12.62 2.27
CA LEU A 121 3.89 12.38 0.82
C LEU A 121 3.73 13.66 0.01
N VAL A 122 3.19 14.70 0.65
CA VAL A 122 3.03 16.05 0.11
C VAL A 122 3.69 17.01 1.09
N GLU A 123 4.28 18.07 0.59
CA GLU A 123 4.82 19.16 1.38
C GLU A 123 4.20 20.50 0.97
N GLN A 124 4.26 21.48 1.88
CA GLN A 124 3.87 22.85 1.59
C GLN A 124 5.12 23.71 1.54
N THR A 125 5.31 24.43 0.43
CA THR A 125 6.42 25.35 0.22
C THR A 125 6.28 26.61 1.08
N ALA A 126 7.38 27.36 1.22
CA ALA A 126 7.38 28.61 1.99
C ALA A 126 6.40 29.67 1.46
N ASP A 127 6.10 29.65 0.16
CA ASP A 127 5.12 30.53 -0.48
C ASP A 127 3.68 29.97 -0.48
N GLY A 128 3.43 28.87 0.23
CA GLY A 128 2.10 28.31 0.47
C GLY A 128 1.57 27.38 -0.62
N ARG A 129 2.39 27.04 -1.62
CA ARG A 129 2.08 26.04 -2.66
C ARG A 129 2.35 24.61 -2.18
N PHE A 130 1.87 23.63 -2.92
CA PHE A 130 1.97 22.21 -2.59
C PHE A 130 2.79 21.47 -3.64
N ALA A 131 3.65 20.58 -3.19
CA ALA A 131 4.48 19.75 -4.05
C ALA A 131 4.54 18.32 -3.51
N LEU A 132 4.97 17.37 -4.33
CA LEU A 132 5.38 16.07 -3.80
C LEU A 132 6.60 16.27 -2.88
N CYS A 133 6.77 15.36 -1.92
CA CYS A 133 7.88 15.39 -0.99
C CYS A 133 9.23 15.48 -1.71
N GLY A 134 10.05 16.49 -1.37
CA GLY A 134 11.35 16.77 -1.97
C GLY A 134 11.30 17.52 -3.31
N GLU A 135 10.13 18.01 -3.73
CA GLU A 135 9.96 18.72 -5.01
C GLU A 135 9.69 20.22 -4.84
N GLY A 136 9.40 20.68 -3.63
CA GLY A 136 9.03 22.05 -3.30
C GLY A 136 10.14 23.08 -3.45
N GLU A 137 11.40 22.65 -3.47
CA GLU A 137 12.58 23.51 -3.64
C GLU A 137 13.06 23.59 -5.09
N ARG A 138 12.53 22.74 -5.98
CA ARG A 138 12.94 22.67 -7.39
C ARG A 138 12.22 23.78 -8.16
N THR A 139 12.84 24.96 -8.19
CA THR A 139 12.39 26.12 -8.99
C THR A 139 13.36 26.39 -10.13
#